data_AF-A0A852AUB7-F1
#
_entry.id   AF-A0A852AUB7-F1
#
_cell.length_a   1.000
_cell.length_b   1.000
_cell.length_c   1.000
_cell.angle_alpha   90.00
_cell.angle_beta   90.00
_cell.angle_gamma   90.00
#
_symmetry.space_group_name_H-M   'P 1'
#
loop_
_entity.id
_entity.type
_entity.pdbx_description
1 polymer ?
#
loop_
_entity_poly.entity_id
_entity_poly.type
_entity_poly.pdbx_seq_one_letter_code
_entity_poly.pdbx_strand_id
1 'polypeptide(L)'
;QGYRRVWAGLRGLKLGFYGGPHDREPLELLDLGELVTVQAEGGALLLRLRGQEVTMKTESWETQEMWRAFILTMAKLRMPRDLALLPGHHIQLLEALREERERRDTPVSSVTPAVPSCFFEVTRAEAERLLEQSAARGNLLLRPGGHGPGVSVTTRQELEGSV
;
A
#
# COMPACT_ATOMS: atom_id res chain seq x y z
N GLN A 1 27.32 -5.27 12.49
CA GLN A 1 26.24 -5.55 11.51
C GLN A 1 26.52 -4.74 10.26
N GLY A 2 26.40 -5.35 9.08
CA GLY A 2 26.63 -4.70 7.79
C GLY A 2 25.35 -4.14 7.19
N TYR A 3 25.49 -3.25 6.19
CA TYR A 3 24.35 -2.78 5.41
C TYR A 3 23.92 -3.84 4.39
N ARG A 4 22.61 -3.98 4.20
CA ARG A 4 22.02 -4.79 3.13
C ARG A 4 21.50 -3.86 2.04
N ARG A 5 21.88 -4.11 0.78
CA ARG A 5 21.33 -3.39 -0.37
C ARG A 5 19.91 -3.90 -0.66
N VAL A 6 18.96 -2.98 -0.71
CA VAL A 6 17.54 -3.23 -0.98
C VAL A 6 16.97 -2.09 -1.81
N TRP A 7 15.81 -2.31 -2.43
CA TRP A 7 15.01 -1.24 -3.01
C TRP A 7 14.16 -0.60 -1.93
N ALA A 8 13.89 0.69 -2.03
CA ALA A 8 13.04 1.41 -1.08
C ALA A 8 11.95 2.17 -1.83
N GLY A 9 10.74 2.17 -1.28
CA GLY A 9 9.60 2.88 -1.83
C GLY A 9 8.81 3.58 -0.72
N LEU A 10 8.42 4.83 -0.97
CA LEU A 10 7.63 5.64 -0.06
C LEU A 10 6.22 5.84 -0.64
N ARG A 11 5.19 5.48 0.14
CA ARG A 11 3.80 5.69 -0.23
C ARG A 11 3.00 6.14 0.98
N GLY A 12 2.59 7.41 0.99
CA GLY A 12 1.96 8.03 2.15
C GLY A 12 2.82 7.88 3.40
N LEU A 13 2.25 7.31 4.47
CA LEU A 13 2.99 7.04 5.72
C LEU A 13 3.75 5.71 5.73
N LYS A 14 3.82 4.99 4.61
CA LYS A 14 4.49 3.68 4.56
C LYS A 14 5.80 3.79 3.79
N LEU A 15 6.90 3.44 4.46
CA LEU A 15 8.22 3.29 3.84
C LEU A 15 8.56 1.80 3.78
N GLY A 16 8.51 1.22 2.58
CA GLY A 16 8.74 -0.19 2.35
C GLY A 16 10.12 -0.45 1.75
N PHE A 17 10.72 -1.58 2.13
CA PHE A 17 11.96 -2.10 1.56
C PHE A 17 11.69 -3.40 0.79
N TYR A 18 12.29 -3.56 -0.38
CA TYR A 18 11.98 -4.63 -1.32
C TYR A 18 13.25 -5.34 -1.79
N GLY A 19 13.12 -6.62 -2.14
CA GLY A 19 14.24 -7.40 -2.69
C GLY A 19 14.56 -7.00 -4.14
N GLY A 20 13.51 -6.74 -4.92
CA GLY A 20 13.56 -6.34 -6.31
C GLY A 20 12.63 -5.16 -6.63
N PRO A 21 12.80 -4.55 -7.82
CA PRO A 21 12.06 -3.36 -8.23
C PRO A 21 10.59 -3.64 -8.60
N HIS A 22 10.22 -4.91 -8.81
CA HIS A 22 8.87 -5.33 -9.19
C HIS A 22 8.18 -6.16 -8.10
N ASP A 23 8.81 -6.29 -6.93
CA ASP A 23 8.24 -7.02 -5.81
C ASP A 23 7.01 -6.27 -5.29
N ARG A 24 5.92 -7.00 -5.08
CA ARG A 24 4.68 -6.45 -4.54
C ARG A 24 4.67 -6.39 -3.02
N GLU A 25 5.43 -7.27 -2.38
CA GLU A 25 5.49 -7.41 -0.94
C GLU A 25 6.83 -6.87 -0.42
N PRO A 26 6.80 -5.95 0.56
CA PRO A 26 8.03 -5.47 1.18
C PRO A 26 8.62 -6.53 2.10
N LEU A 27 9.96 -6.64 2.09
CA LEU A 27 10.74 -7.38 3.08
C LEU A 27 10.57 -6.79 4.48
N GLU A 28 10.46 -5.46 4.54
CA GLU A 28 10.28 -4.71 5.78
C GLU A 28 9.46 -3.45 5.47
N LEU A 29 8.52 -3.12 6.36
CA LEU A 29 7.61 -2.00 6.20
C LEU A 29 7.60 -1.13 7.44
N LEU A 30 8.02 0.13 7.30
CA LEU A 30 8.02 1.11 8.37
C LEU A 30 6.77 1.98 8.30
N ASP A 31 6.17 2.23 9.47
CA ASP A 31 5.07 3.18 9.62
C ASP A 31 5.61 4.55 10.07
N LEU A 32 5.66 5.50 9.14
CA LEU A 32 6.10 6.86 9.39
C LEU A 32 5.12 7.67 10.27
N GLY A 33 3.92 7.15 10.57
CA GLY A 33 3.06 7.72 11.61
C GLY A 33 3.69 7.65 13.00
N GLU A 34 4.58 6.69 13.23
CA GLU A 34 5.34 6.52 14.46
C GLU A 34 6.71 7.19 14.43
N LEU A 35 7.01 7.97 13.38
CA LEU A 35 8.28 8.66 13.20
C LEU A 35 8.44 9.79 14.24
N VAL A 36 9.52 9.70 15.01
CA VAL A 36 9.88 10.70 16.02
C VAL A 36 10.87 11.70 15.42
N THR A 37 11.96 11.20 14.82
CA THR A 37 13.03 12.03 14.26
C THR A 37 13.67 11.39 13.03
N VAL A 38 14.22 12.25 12.16
CA VAL A 38 15.12 11.86 11.07
C VAL A 38 16.37 12.71 11.18
N GLN A 39 17.54 12.07 11.23
CA GLN A 39 18.83 12.74 11.31
C GLN A 39 19.77 12.22 10.23
N ALA A 40 20.62 13.09 9.69
CA ALA A 40 21.68 12.72 8.77
C ALA A 40 23.00 12.72 9.53
N GLU A 41 23.61 11.54 9.70
CA GLU A 41 24.88 11.37 10.41
C GLU A 41 25.80 10.44 9.63
N GLY A 42 27.07 10.85 9.41
CA GLY A 42 28.08 9.99 8.81
C GLY A 42 27.71 9.41 7.43
N GLY A 43 26.95 10.16 6.62
CA GLY A 43 26.48 9.71 5.31
C GLY A 43 25.33 8.69 5.35
N ALA A 44 24.66 8.55 6.50
CA ALA A 44 23.47 7.72 6.67
C ALA A 44 22.30 8.54 7.24
N LEU A 45 21.08 8.13 6.94
CA LEU A 45 19.87 8.63 7.60
C LEU A 45 19.50 7.70 8.74
N LEU A 46 19.40 8.27 9.93
CA LEU A 46 18.89 7.62 11.13
C LEU A 46 17.41 7.99 11.30
N LEU A 47 16.53 7.00 11.12
CA LEU A 47 15.10 7.12 11.34
C LEU A 47 14.78 6.55 12.72
N ARG A 48 14.32 7.41 13.63
CA ARG A 48 13.87 6.96 14.95
C ARG A 48 12.36 6.94 14.99
N LEU A 49 11.80 5.75 15.19
CA LEU A 49 10.38 5.50 15.39
C LEU A 49 10.12 5.17 16.87
N ARG A 50 8.86 5.19 17.32
CA ARG A 50 8.53 4.95 18.74
C ARG A 50 9.01 3.61 19.29
N GLY A 51 9.12 2.57 18.45
CA GLY A 51 9.51 1.22 18.88
C GLY A 51 10.75 0.65 18.19
N GLN A 52 11.35 1.38 17.25
CA GLN A 52 12.52 0.90 16.50
C GLN A 52 13.34 2.05 15.94
N GLU A 53 14.60 1.74 15.65
CA GLU A 53 15.53 2.66 15.00
C GLU A 53 16.09 1.99 13.75
N VAL A 54 16.08 2.70 12.64
CA VAL A 54 16.52 2.19 11.34
C VAL A 54 17.53 3.14 10.75
N THR A 55 18.68 2.60 10.33
CA THR A 55 19.72 3.34 9.65
C THR A 55 19.75 2.96 8.18
N MET A 56 19.55 3.93 7.29
CA MET A 56 19.64 3.73 5.85
C MET A 56 20.79 4.53 5.25
N LYS A 57 21.44 3.97 4.22
CA LYS A 57 22.46 4.65 3.42
C LYS A 57 21.97 4.78 1.99
N THR A 58 22.29 5.92 1.37
CA THR A 58 21.97 6.25 -0.01
C THR A 58 23.26 6.34 -0.83
N GLU A 59 23.11 6.39 -2.16
CA GLU A 59 24.25 6.40 -3.08
C GLU A 59 24.97 7.77 -3.12
N SER A 60 24.25 8.86 -2.84
CA SER A 60 24.79 10.21 -2.79
C SER A 60 24.20 11.05 -1.66
N TRP A 61 24.87 12.17 -1.35
CA TRP A 61 24.35 13.20 -0.45
C TRP A 61 23.05 13.83 -0.96
N GLU A 62 22.94 14.13 -2.27
CA GLU A 62 21.68 14.70 -2.78
C GLU A 62 20.52 13.72 -2.63
N THR A 63 20.77 12.43 -2.88
CA THR A 63 19.77 11.37 -2.70
C THR A 63 19.39 11.25 -1.22
N GLN A 64 20.37 11.39 -0.32
CA GLN A 64 20.13 11.40 1.12
C GLN A 64 19.20 12.55 1.53
N GLU A 65 19.51 13.76 1.09
CA GLU A 65 18.72 14.95 1.43
C GLU A 65 17.31 14.86 0.83
N MET A 66 17.19 14.30 -0.37
CA MET A 66 15.90 14.02 -0.99
C MET A 66 15.08 13.04 -0.14
N TRP A 67 15.64 11.88 0.25
CA TRP A 67 14.95 10.92 1.11
C TRP A 67 14.51 11.54 2.44
N ARG A 68 15.41 12.29 3.10
CA ARG A 68 15.11 13.03 4.33
C ARG A 68 13.90 13.96 4.14
N ALA A 69 13.91 14.74 3.07
CA ALA A 69 12.86 15.70 2.76
C ALA A 69 11.50 15.02 2.53
N PHE A 70 11.47 13.97 1.71
CA PHE A 70 10.26 13.21 1.42
C PHE A 70 9.68 12.52 2.66
N ILE A 71 10.52 11.83 3.44
CA ILE A 71 10.09 11.15 4.68
C ILE A 71 9.49 12.15 5.67
N LEU A 72 10.19 13.26 5.93
CA LEU A 72 9.69 14.30 6.84
C LEU A 72 8.40 14.94 6.34
N THR A 73 8.31 15.17 5.03
CA THR A 73 7.12 15.79 4.41
C THR A 73 5.91 14.87 4.50
N MET A 74 6.04 13.58 4.22
CA MET A 74 4.95 12.63 4.35
C MET A 74 4.53 12.44 5.81
N ALA A 75 5.49 12.32 6.73
CA ALA A 75 5.21 12.14 8.15
C ALA A 75 4.50 13.36 8.77
N LYS A 76 4.97 14.58 8.45
CA LYS A 76 4.48 15.83 9.07
C LYS A 76 3.44 16.57 8.23
N LEU A 77 3.14 16.08 7.02
CA LEU A 77 2.26 16.71 6.02
C LEU A 77 2.60 18.20 5.77
N ARG A 78 3.89 18.52 5.77
CA ARG A 78 4.42 19.88 5.58
C ARG A 78 5.85 19.83 5.05
N MET A 79 6.23 20.81 4.24
CA MET A 79 7.59 20.94 3.76
C MET A 79 8.55 21.37 4.90
N PRO A 80 9.70 20.69 5.10
CA PRO A 80 10.76 21.17 5.97
C PRO A 80 11.29 22.53 5.50
N ARG A 81 11.73 23.37 6.44
CA ARG A 81 12.22 24.73 6.12
C ARG A 81 13.72 24.75 5.76
N ASP A 82 14.42 23.71 6.19
CA ASP A 82 15.86 23.50 6.13
C ASP A 82 16.19 22.43 5.07
N LEU A 83 15.76 22.68 3.83
CA LEU A 83 15.99 21.78 2.70
C LEU A 83 17.15 22.28 1.84
N ALA A 84 18.14 21.42 1.62
CA ALA A 84 19.20 21.64 0.65
C ALA A 84 18.91 20.86 -0.65
N LEU A 85 17.78 21.15 -1.29
CA LEU A 85 17.34 20.48 -2.52
C LEU A 85 17.55 21.34 -3.76
N LEU A 86 17.75 20.68 -4.90
CA LEU A 86 17.72 21.33 -6.21
C LEU A 86 16.29 21.81 -6.54
N PRO A 87 16.13 22.85 -7.39
CA PRO A 87 14.82 23.38 -7.75
C PRO A 87 13.83 22.34 -8.29
N GLY A 88 14.31 21.39 -9.12
CA GLY A 88 13.47 20.31 -9.63
C GLY A 88 12.94 19.38 -8.53
N HIS A 89 13.79 19.01 -7.56
CA HIS A 89 13.37 18.18 -6.43
C HIS A 89 12.40 18.92 -5.49
N HIS A 90 12.52 20.25 -5.37
CA HIS A 90 11.54 21.07 -4.65
C HIS A 90 10.14 20.98 -5.27
N ILE A 91 10.06 21.06 -6.61
CA ILE A 91 8.80 20.94 -7.34
C ILE A 91 8.19 19.55 -7.12
N GLN A 92 8.99 18.49 -7.29
CA GLN A 92 8.55 17.11 -7.04
C GLN A 92 8.03 16.90 -5.61
N LEU A 93 8.72 17.45 -4.61
CA LEU A 93 8.29 17.35 -3.22
C LEU A 93 6.99 18.12 -2.94
N LEU A 94 6.80 19.28 -3.59
CA LEU A 94 5.55 20.05 -3.51
C LEU A 94 4.38 19.28 -4.12
N GLU A 95 4.58 18.65 -5.28
CA GLU A 95 3.59 17.82 -5.95
C GLU A 95 3.20 16.63 -5.06
N ALA A 96 4.18 15.89 -4.56
CA ALA A 96 3.94 14.76 -3.66
C ALA A 96 3.20 15.17 -2.37
N LEU A 97 3.51 16.35 -1.80
CA LEU A 97 2.79 16.87 -0.63
C LEU A 97 1.33 17.19 -0.96
N ARG A 98 1.05 17.75 -2.14
CA ARG A 98 -0.32 18.04 -2.59
C ARG A 98 -1.11 16.75 -2.78
N GLU A 99 -0.55 15.80 -3.51
CA GLU A 99 -1.15 14.49 -3.75
C GLU A 99 -1.44 13.75 -2.43
N GLU A 100 -0.49 13.75 -1.49
CA GLU A 100 -0.69 13.09 -0.19
C GLU A 100 -1.76 13.81 0.65
N ARG A 101 -1.89 15.13 0.55
CA ARG A 101 -2.96 15.87 1.22
C ARG A 101 -4.32 15.51 0.62
N GLU A 102 -4.44 15.52 -0.71
CA GLU A 102 -5.65 15.07 -1.40
C GLU A 102 -6.01 13.63 -1.05
N ARG A 103 -5.02 12.73 -0.96
CA ARG A 103 -5.24 11.32 -0.55
C ARG A 103 -5.72 11.17 0.90
N ARG A 104 -5.44 12.12 1.79
CA ARG A 104 -5.92 12.12 3.18
C ARG A 104 -7.28 12.81 3.32
N ASP A 105 -7.50 13.85 2.53
CA ASP A 105 -8.73 14.64 2.54
C ASP A 105 -9.84 13.96 1.72
N THR A 106 -9.47 13.12 0.75
CA THR A 106 -10.39 12.16 0.16
C THR A 106 -10.79 11.21 1.27
N PRO A 107 -12.07 11.21 1.70
CA PRO A 107 -12.52 10.18 2.60
C PRO A 107 -12.20 8.88 1.89
N VAL A 108 -11.43 8.02 2.54
CA VAL A 108 -11.53 6.60 2.28
C VAL A 108 -13.00 6.32 2.55
N SER A 109 -13.86 6.45 1.53
CA SER A 109 -15.03 5.59 1.43
C SER A 109 -14.44 4.26 1.75
N SER A 110 -14.76 3.77 2.94
CA SER A 110 -14.61 2.37 3.31
C SER A 110 -14.71 1.61 2.02
N VAL A 111 -13.62 0.99 1.58
CA VAL A 111 -13.65 0.14 0.41
C VAL A 111 -14.48 -1.08 0.85
N THR A 112 -15.79 -0.92 1.01
CA THR A 112 -16.68 -1.70 0.19
C THR A 112 -16.18 -1.44 -1.22
N PRO A 113 -15.49 -2.39 -1.87
CA PRO A 113 -15.23 -2.25 -3.30
C PRO A 113 -16.57 -1.84 -3.90
N ALA A 114 -16.64 -0.68 -4.57
CA ALA A 114 -17.88 -0.21 -5.16
C ALA A 114 -18.32 -1.34 -6.08
N VAL A 115 -19.27 -2.13 -5.59
CA VAL A 115 -19.55 -3.41 -6.22
C VAL A 115 -20.14 -3.04 -7.57
N PRO A 116 -19.62 -3.59 -8.69
CA PRO A 116 -20.07 -3.16 -10.00
C PRO A 116 -21.59 -3.30 -10.07
N SER A 117 -22.25 -2.46 -10.87
CA SER A 117 -23.73 -2.47 -10.98
C SER A 117 -24.31 -3.83 -11.40
N CYS A 118 -23.48 -4.74 -11.91
CA CYS A 118 -23.81 -6.12 -12.23
C CYS A 118 -23.59 -7.13 -11.09
N PHE A 119 -23.24 -6.69 -9.88
CA PHE A 119 -23.15 -7.55 -8.72
C PHE A 119 -24.50 -7.64 -8.02
N PHE A 120 -25.09 -8.83 -8.09
CA PHE A 120 -26.39 -9.10 -7.51
C PHE A 120 -26.23 -9.56 -6.06
N GLU A 121 -27.12 -9.10 -5.18
CA GLU A 121 -27.22 -9.63 -3.83
C GLU A 121 -27.93 -10.99 -3.88
N VAL A 122 -27.13 -12.05 -3.81
CA VAL A 122 -27.60 -13.44 -3.94
C VAL A 122 -27.20 -14.20 -2.69
N THR A 123 -28.15 -14.89 -2.06
CA THR A 123 -27.87 -15.80 -0.94
C THR A 123 -27.12 -17.05 -1.40
N ARG A 124 -26.60 -17.85 -0.46
CA ARG A 124 -25.98 -19.13 -0.81
C ARG A 124 -26.92 -20.05 -1.61
N ALA A 125 -28.17 -20.20 -1.16
CA ALA A 125 -29.14 -21.10 -1.78
C ALA A 125 -29.56 -20.62 -3.18
N GLU A 126 -29.69 -19.30 -3.38
CA GLU A 126 -29.98 -18.73 -4.69
C GLU A 126 -28.79 -18.89 -5.65
N ALA A 127 -27.57 -18.74 -5.16
CA ALA A 127 -26.36 -18.95 -5.95
C ALA A 127 -26.23 -20.41 -6.42
N GLU A 128 -26.53 -21.38 -5.55
CA GLU A 128 -26.58 -22.81 -5.90
C GLU A 128 -27.62 -23.07 -7.01
N ARG A 129 -28.85 -22.55 -6.86
CA ARG A 129 -29.91 -22.66 -7.88
C ARG A 129 -29.56 -22.01 -9.22
N LEU A 130 -28.96 -20.81 -9.20
CA LEU A 130 -28.55 -20.12 -10.42
C LEU A 130 -27.48 -20.91 -11.19
N LEU A 131 -26.53 -21.50 -10.46
CA LEU A 131 -25.51 -22.36 -11.04
C LEU A 131 -26.12 -23.65 -11.60
N GLU A 132 -27.15 -24.23 -10.99
CA GLU A 132 -27.88 -25.38 -11.55
C GLU A 132 -28.62 -25.01 -12.85
N GLN A 133 -29.38 -23.91 -12.84
CA GLN A 133 -30.19 -23.48 -13.98
C GLN A 133 -29.36 -23.01 -15.18
N SER A 134 -28.20 -22.42 -14.93
CA SER A 134 -27.34 -21.82 -15.96
C SER A 134 -26.10 -22.66 -16.24
N ALA A 135 -26.26 -23.98 -16.35
CA ALA A 135 -25.14 -24.90 -16.38
C ALA A 135 -24.12 -24.71 -17.49
N ALA A 136 -24.55 -24.21 -18.64
CA ALA A 136 -23.69 -23.91 -19.79
C ALA A 136 -22.86 -22.63 -19.63
N ARG A 137 -23.09 -21.82 -18.58
CA ARG A 137 -22.47 -20.48 -18.41
C ARG A 137 -21.33 -20.46 -17.41
N GLY A 138 -20.95 -21.62 -16.88
CA GLY A 138 -19.88 -21.78 -15.90
C GLY A 138 -20.35 -22.40 -14.59
N ASN A 139 -19.41 -22.57 -13.66
CA ASN A 139 -19.61 -23.31 -12.41
C ASN A 139 -19.21 -22.50 -11.16
N LEU A 140 -18.99 -21.19 -11.28
CA LEU A 140 -18.58 -20.30 -10.19
C LEU A 140 -19.45 -19.05 -10.15
N LEU A 141 -19.90 -18.68 -8.96
CA LEU A 141 -20.65 -17.45 -8.70
C LEU A 141 -20.08 -16.72 -7.48
N LEU A 142 -19.85 -15.42 -7.64
CA LEU A 142 -19.43 -14.50 -6.59
C LEU A 142 -20.66 -13.84 -5.95
N ARG A 143 -20.78 -13.87 -4.62
CA ARG A 143 -21.96 -13.36 -3.89
C ARG A 143 -21.59 -12.66 -2.57
N PRO A 144 -22.49 -11.88 -1.93
CA PRO A 144 -22.25 -11.34 -0.60
C PRO A 144 -21.87 -12.42 0.43
N GLY A 145 -20.95 -12.07 1.32
CA GLY A 145 -20.63 -12.87 2.50
C GLY A 145 -21.76 -12.85 3.53
N GLY A 146 -21.97 -13.97 4.23
CA GLY A 146 -23.04 -14.07 5.24
C GLY A 146 -22.76 -13.30 6.54
N HIS A 147 -21.53 -12.83 6.75
CA HIS A 147 -21.14 -12.08 7.94
C HIS A 147 -20.15 -10.97 7.58
N GLY A 148 -20.56 -9.71 7.74
CA GLY A 148 -19.74 -8.52 7.48
C GLY A 148 -19.63 -8.12 6.00
N PRO A 149 -18.82 -7.11 5.68
CA PRO A 149 -18.72 -6.50 4.34
C PRO A 149 -17.88 -7.33 3.33
N GLY A 150 -17.80 -8.64 3.53
CA GLY A 150 -16.99 -9.55 2.71
C GLY A 150 -17.75 -10.14 1.52
N VAL A 151 -17.01 -10.84 0.66
CA VAL A 151 -17.55 -11.58 -0.49
C VAL A 151 -17.32 -13.08 -0.27
N SER A 152 -18.24 -13.90 -0.77
CA SER A 152 -18.16 -15.36 -0.76
C SER A 152 -18.25 -15.93 -2.16
N VAL A 153 -17.62 -17.08 -2.38
CA VAL A 153 -17.67 -17.81 -3.65
C VAL A 153 -18.53 -19.05 -3.46
N THR A 154 -19.43 -19.28 -4.40
CA THR A 154 -20.21 -20.52 -4.51
C THR A 154 -19.80 -21.21 -5.80
N THR A 155 -19.50 -22.49 -5.74
CA THR A 155 -19.15 -23.29 -6.91
C THR A 155 -20.10 -24.47 -7.04
N ARG A 156 -20.37 -24.87 -8.29
CA ARG A 156 -21.03 -26.13 -8.61
C ARG A 156 -19.96 -27.16 -8.95
N GLN A 157 -19.98 -28.28 -8.25
CA GLN A 157 -19.14 -29.42 -8.62
C GLN A 157 -19.88 -30.27 -9.65
N GLU A 158 -19.23 -30.52 -10.78
CA GLU A 158 -19.63 -31.59 -11.69
C GLU A 158 -18.97 -32.86 -11.18
N LEU A 159 -19.69 -33.64 -10.38
CA LEU A 159 -19.29 -35.02 -10.14
C LEU A 159 -19.58 -35.78 -11.44
N GLU A 160 -18.58 -35.89 -12.31
CA GLU A 160 -18.56 -36.97 -13.29
C GLU A 160 -18.44 -38.29 -12.53
N GLY A 161 -19.59 -38.83 -12.13
CA GLY A 161 -19.69 -40.20 -11.67
C GLY A 161 -19.62 -41.12 -12.88
N SER A 162 -18.46 -41.73 -13.12
CA SER A 162 -18.43 -43.12 -13.60
C SER A 162 -17.76 -43.96 -12.51
N VAL A 163 -18.58 -44.81 -11.88
CA VAL A 163 -18.10 -46.13 -11.43
C VAL A 163 -17.92 -47.00 -12.68
#